data_AF-W7PSS6-F1
#
_entry.id   AF-W7PSS6-F1
#
_cell.length_a   1.000
_cell.length_b   1.000
_cell.length_c   1.000
_cell.angle_alpha   90.00
_cell.angle_beta   90.00
_cell.angle_gamma   90.00
#
_symmetry.space_group_name_H-M   'P 1'
#
loop_
_entity.id
_entity.type
_entity.pdbx_description
1 polymer ?
#
loop_
_entity_poly.entity_id
_entity_poly.type
_entity_poly.pdbx_seq_one_letter_code
_entity_poly.pdbx_strand_id
1 'polypeptide(L)' 'MNLAARLRELKGQDLEEGVSTRLLVYCATLINAGMPILEATRATLVEPLSDDLDVQEGLMEAINATFG' A
#
# COMPACT_ATOMS: atom_id res chain seq x y z
N MET A 1 14.84 -0.54 -0.66
CA MET A 1 13.89 0.21 -1.52
C MET A 1 12.71 0.65 -0.64
N ASN A 2 12.20 1.88 -0.75
CA ASN A 2 11.17 2.40 0.16
C ASN A 2 9.78 2.31 -0.49
N LEU A 3 8.94 1.40 -0.01
CA LEU A 3 7.56 1.18 -0.51
C LEU A 3 6.75 2.48 -0.53
N ALA A 4 6.86 3.30 0.52
CA ALA A 4 6.11 4.55 0.61
C ALA A 4 6.52 5.57 -0.46
N ALA A 5 7.77 5.56 -0.92
CA ALA A 5 8.21 6.43 -2.00
C ALA A 5 7.58 6.00 -3.33
N ARG A 6 7.63 4.70 -3.65
CA ARG A 6 7.01 4.13 -4.85
C ARG A 6 5.51 4.38 -4.93
N LEU A 7 4.79 4.15 -3.82
CA LEU A 7 3.34 4.42 -3.77
C LEU A 7 3.01 5.91 -3.95
N ARG A 8 3.91 6.83 -3.57
CA ARG A 8 3.72 8.27 -3.80
C ARG A 8 4.02 8.67 -5.24
N GLU A 9 4.89 7.95 -5.94
CA GLU A 9 5.20 8.18 -7.36
C GLU A 9 4.04 7.83 -8.28
N LEU A 10 3.15 6.91 -7.86
CA LEU A 10 1.94 6.53 -8.60
C LEU A 10 0.82 7.59 -8.55
N LYS A 11 0.99 8.63 -7.73
CA LYS A 11 0.04 9.74 -7.64
C LYS A 11 -0.03 10.48 -8.99
N GLY A 12 -1.24 10.62 -9.54
CA GLY A 12 -1.51 11.32 -10.79
C GLY A 12 -1.31 10.49 -12.06
N GLN A 13 -0.97 9.20 -11.94
CA GLN A 13 -1.07 8.22 -13.02
C GLN A 13 -2.28 7.33 -12.80
N ASP A 14 -2.22 6.50 -11.74
CA ASP A 14 -3.24 5.50 -11.42
C ASP A 14 -3.94 5.76 -10.08
N LEU A 15 -3.42 6.72 -9.28
CA LEU A 15 -3.99 7.12 -8.00
C LEU A 15 -4.34 8.61 -7.98
N GLU A 16 -5.55 8.93 -7.50
CA GLU A 16 -5.95 10.33 -7.24
C GLU A 16 -5.09 10.94 -6.13
N GLU A 17 -4.80 10.17 -5.08
CA GLU A 17 -3.98 10.56 -3.94
C GLU A 17 -2.88 9.53 -3.63
N GLY A 18 -1.68 10.03 -3.33
CA GLY A 18 -0.57 9.18 -2.89
C GLY A 18 -0.72 8.75 -1.44
N VAL A 19 -0.06 7.66 -1.07
CA VAL A 19 -0.16 7.09 0.30
C VAL A 19 0.13 8.13 1.39
N SER A 20 -0.80 8.27 2.34
CA SER A 20 -0.63 9.17 3.48
C SER A 20 0.24 8.56 4.56
N THR A 21 0.91 9.40 5.35
CA THR A 21 1.71 8.95 6.51
C THR A 21 0.85 8.22 7.55
N ARG A 22 -0.44 8.55 7.64
CA ARG A 22 -1.39 7.87 8.55
C ARG A 22 -1.59 6.41 8.16
N LEU A 23 -1.74 6.12 6.87
CA LEU A 23 -1.90 4.76 6.38
C LEU A 23 -0.63 3.93 6.65
N LEU A 24 0.56 4.53 6.50
CA LEU A 24 1.82 3.89 6.87
C LEU A 24 1.91 3.55 8.36
N VAL A 25 1.47 4.47 9.23
CA VAL A 25 1.40 4.22 10.68
C VAL A 25 0.40 3.11 11.01
N TYR A 26 -0.75 3.08 10.35
CA TYR A 26 -1.73 2.01 10.54
C TYR A 26 -1.20 0.66 10.07
N CYS A 27 -0.56 0.60 8.90
CA CYS A 27 0.10 -0.60 8.41
C CYS A 27 1.10 -1.14 9.45
N ALA A 28 1.97 -0.27 9.97
CA ALA A 28 2.94 -0.66 10.99
C ALA A 28 2.27 -1.12 12.30
N THR A 29 1.15 -0.49 12.68
CA THR A 29 0.38 -0.86 13.88
C THR A 29 -0.22 -2.26 13.74
N LEU A 30 -0.78 -2.60 12.57
CA LEU A 30 -1.35 -3.93 12.30
C LEU A 30 -0.25 -5.01 12.29
N ILE A 31 0.89 -4.72 11.66
CA ILE A 31 2.03 -5.64 11.66
C ILE A 31 2.53 -5.87 13.10
N ASN A 32 2.64 -4.80 13.89
CA ASN A 32 3.03 -4.90 15.30
C ASN A 32 2.00 -5.68 16.15
N ALA A 33 0.73 -5.69 15.75
CA ALA A 33 -0.32 -6.49 16.36
C ALA A 33 -0.31 -7.97 15.92
N GLY A 34 0.63 -8.37 15.05
CA GLY A 34 0.80 -9.75 14.59
C GLY A 34 0.09 -10.07 13.27
N MET A 35 -0.50 -9.07 12.60
CA MET A 35 -1.07 -9.28 11.26
C MET A 35 0.05 -9.55 10.24
N PRO A 36 -0.12 -10.55 9.34
CA PRO A 36 0.82 -10.79 8.26
C PRO A 36 1.06 -9.53 7.43
N ILE A 37 2.31 -9.31 7.01
CA ILE A 37 2.70 -8.07 6.33
C ILE A 37 1.87 -7.79 5.07
N LEU A 38 1.60 -8.81 4.25
CA LEU A 38 0.81 -8.69 3.03
C LEU A 38 -0.65 -8.32 3.31
N GLU A 39 -1.22 -8.87 4.38
CA GLU A 39 -2.59 -8.57 4.81
C GLU A 39 -2.69 -7.15 5.34
N ALA A 40 -1.72 -6.73 6.18
CA ALA A 40 -1.65 -5.37 6.70
C ALA A 40 -1.47 -4.33 5.59
N THR A 41 -0.60 -4.60 4.61
CA THR A 41 -0.38 -3.69 3.48
C THR A 41 -1.60 -3.63 2.57
N ARG A 42 -2.31 -4.74 2.34
CA ARG A 42 -3.55 -4.73 1.55
C ARG A 42 -4.63 -3.86 2.23
N ALA A 43 -4.89 -4.11 3.51
CA ALA A 43 -5.93 -3.43 4.26
C ALA A 43 -5.68 -1.93 4.45
N THR A 44 -4.43 -1.46 4.35
CA THR A 44 -4.07 -0.07 4.66
C THR A 44 -3.45 0.70 3.50
N LEU A 45 -2.75 0.04 2.59
CA LEU A 45 -1.99 0.66 1.50
C LEU A 45 -2.55 0.31 0.11
N VAL A 46 -3.64 -0.47 0.03
CA VAL A 46 -4.27 -0.85 -1.25
C VAL A 46 -5.75 -0.51 -1.23
N GLU A 47 -6.53 -1.19 -0.38
CA GLU A 47 -7.99 -1.02 -0.32
C GLU A 47 -8.42 0.43 -0.04
N PRO A 48 -7.72 1.21 0.81
CA PRO A 48 -8.10 2.62 1.03
C PRO A 48 -7.65 3.58 -0.08
N LEU A 49 -6.81 3.15 -1.03
CA LEU A 49 -6.23 4.01 -2.06
C LEU A 49 -7.02 3.99 -3.37
N SER A 50 -7.73 2.90 -3.67
CA SER A 50 -8.56 2.77 -4.86
C SER A 50 -9.61 1.69 -4.69
N ASP A 51 -10.79 1.89 -5.28
CA ASP A 51 -11.82 0.84 -5.45
C ASP A 51 -11.68 0.09 -6.79
N ASP A 52 -10.79 0.54 -7.68
CA ASP A 52 -10.52 -0.09 -8.97
C ASP A 52 -9.63 -1.34 -8.78
N LEU A 53 -10.13 -2.49 -9.23
CA LEU A 53 -9.45 -3.78 -9.07
C LEU A 53 -8.10 -3.84 -9.81
N ASP A 54 -7.99 -3.24 -11.00
CA ASP A 54 -6.75 -3.26 -11.79
C ASP A 54 -5.67 -2.42 -11.08
N VAL A 55 -6.07 -1.28 -10.50
CA VAL A 55 -5.17 -0.45 -9.68
C VAL A 55 -4.76 -1.19 -8.41
N GLN A 56 -5.69 -1.84 -7.73
CA GLN A 56 -5.38 -2.63 -6.52
C GLN A 56 -4.39 -3.77 -6.81
N GLU A 57 -4.55 -4.47 -7.94
CA GLU A 57 -3.63 -5.51 -8.38
C GLU A 57 -2.22 -4.94 -8.61
N GLY A 58 -2.09 -3.83 -9.35
CA GLY A 58 -0.80 -3.17 -9.58
C GLY A 58 -0.11 -2.72 -8.27
N LEU A 59 -0.88 -2.22 -7.31
CA LEU A 59 -0.34 -1.86 -5.98
C LEU A 59 0.13 -3.10 -5.21
N MET A 60 -0.63 -4.20 -5.26
CA MET A 60 -0.24 -5.46 -4.65
C MET A 60 1.01 -6.07 -5.29
N GLU A 61 1.17 -5.95 -6.60
CA GLU A 61 2.41 -6.35 -7.30
C GLU A 61 3.61 -5.55 -6.81
N ALA A 62 3.47 -4.22 -6.67
CA ALA A 62 4.54 -3.37 -6.16
C ALA A 62 4.93 -3.72 -4.70
N ILE A 63 3.95 -4.06 -3.88
CA ILE A 63 4.14 -4.55 -2.51
C ILE A 63 4.87 -5.90 -2.52
N ASN A 64 4.40 -6.86 -3.31
CA ASN A 64 5.02 -8.18 -3.43
C ASN A 64 6.45 -8.08 -3.94
N ALA A 65 6.75 -7.20 -4.89
CA ALA A 65 8.12 -6.96 -5.37
C ALA A 65 9.04 -6.31 -4.32
N THR A 66 8.48 -5.72 -3.25
CA THR A 66 9.25 -5.11 -2.17
C THR A 66 9.52 -6.08 -1.01
N PHE A 67 8.61 -7.02 -0.75
CA PHE A 67 8.70 -7.99 0.36
C PHE A 67 9.03 -9.43 -0.06
N GLY A 68 8.95 -9.74 -1.35
CA GLY A 68 9.33 -11.03 -1.95
C GLY A 68 10.82 -11.16 -2.22
#